data_AF-A0A7V0VD81-F1
#
_entry.id   AF-A0A7V0VD81-F1
#
_cell.length_a   1.000
_cell.length_b   1.000
_cell.length_c   1.000
_cell.angle_alpha   90.00
_cell.angle_beta   90.00
_cell.angle_gamma   90.00
#
_symmetry.space_group_name_H-M   'P 1'
#
loop_
_entity.id
_entity.type
_entity.pdbx_description
1 polymer ?
#
loop_
_entity_poly.entity_id
_entity_poly.type
_entity_poly.pdbx_seq_one_letter_code
_entity_poly.pdbx_strand_id
1 'polypeptide(L)'
;MITKEMKVSEVLKNFPETLEVFIETSPHFKKLENKFLRKALASRVTIQQAATIAGVELNELLYKLNKKIHNDYQEINSDKNELSNERKKPEWLEKISEDKIIELDVRPILNSGRDPFLDIMKKVKDLKDDQVLMLINFFEPVPLYTVLGKKGFEHYTIKEENKFKVYFFRKETETQKSLDSHQSIDSIQSEFSKVIELDVRELPPPEPMIKILETLSQVDENTLLLVHHHREPLMLYPKIEERGYEAISNKINDNYYKVLIMKKRN
;
A
#
# COMPACT_ATOMS: atom_id res chain seq x y z
N MET A 1 -27.73 -1.74 -15.26
CA MET A 1 -26.48 -1.06 -14.88
C MET A 1 -25.36 -2.09 -14.82
N ILE A 2 -24.23 -1.83 -15.45
CA ILE A 2 -23.00 -2.63 -15.38
C ILE A 2 -22.27 -2.29 -14.08
N THR A 3 -21.85 -3.31 -13.32
CA THR A 3 -21.03 -3.14 -12.10
C THR A 3 -19.64 -3.76 -12.26
N LYS A 4 -18.73 -3.44 -11.34
CA LYS A 4 -17.33 -3.86 -11.37
C LYS A 4 -17.13 -5.38 -11.25
N GLU A 5 -18.07 -6.08 -10.61
CA GLU A 5 -18.07 -7.53 -10.39
C GLU A 5 -18.60 -8.33 -11.59
N MET A 6 -19.36 -7.71 -12.49
CA MET A 6 -19.91 -8.39 -13.66
C MET A 6 -18.79 -8.93 -14.54
N LYS A 7 -19.02 -10.12 -15.13
CA LYS A 7 -18.06 -10.69 -16.07
C LYS A 7 -18.10 -9.96 -17.41
N VAL A 8 -16.93 -9.77 -18.03
CA VAL A 8 -16.86 -9.16 -19.38
C VAL A 8 -17.71 -9.96 -20.38
N SER A 9 -17.74 -11.29 -20.27
CA SER A 9 -18.58 -12.12 -21.14
C SER A 9 -20.08 -11.92 -20.95
N GLU A 10 -20.50 -11.65 -19.72
CA GLU A 10 -21.90 -11.43 -19.38
C GLU A 10 -22.34 -10.06 -19.91
N VAL A 11 -21.51 -9.04 -19.69
CA VAL A 11 -21.71 -7.70 -20.23
C VAL A 11 -21.82 -7.71 -21.75
N LEU A 12 -20.86 -8.33 -22.45
CA LEU A 12 -20.87 -8.40 -23.92
C LEU A 12 -22.01 -9.29 -24.48
N LYS A 13 -22.56 -10.19 -23.68
CA LYS A 13 -23.72 -11.01 -24.07
C LYS A 13 -25.02 -10.21 -23.94
N ASN A 14 -25.17 -9.48 -22.85
CA ASN A 14 -26.39 -8.73 -22.55
C ASN A 14 -26.43 -7.36 -23.26
N PHE A 15 -25.27 -6.77 -23.55
CA PHE A 15 -25.08 -5.46 -24.16
C PHE A 15 -23.99 -5.51 -25.25
N PRO A 16 -24.23 -6.12 -26.42
CA PRO A 16 -23.21 -6.31 -27.46
C PRO A 16 -22.54 -5.01 -27.95
N GLU A 17 -23.27 -3.90 -27.93
CA GLU A 17 -22.83 -2.54 -28.28
C GLU A 17 -21.70 -2.00 -27.38
N THR A 18 -21.50 -2.59 -26.20
CA THR A 18 -20.42 -2.21 -25.29
C THR A 18 -19.04 -2.66 -25.77
N LEU A 19 -18.96 -3.56 -26.76
CA LEU A 19 -17.70 -4.01 -27.34
C LEU A 19 -16.86 -2.83 -27.87
N GLU A 20 -17.51 -1.88 -28.54
CA GLU A 20 -16.88 -0.68 -29.07
C GLU A 20 -16.24 0.14 -27.95
N VAL A 21 -16.96 0.31 -26.84
CA VAL A 21 -16.46 1.05 -25.65
C VAL A 21 -15.19 0.42 -25.09
N PHE A 22 -15.13 -0.92 -25.00
CA PHE A 22 -13.89 -1.58 -24.58
C PHE A 22 -12.75 -1.24 -25.52
N ILE A 23 -12.94 -1.37 -26.83
CA ILE A 23 -11.88 -1.14 -27.83
C ILE A 23 -11.41 0.31 -27.84
N GLU A 24 -12.34 1.28 -27.75
CA GLU A 24 -12.05 2.71 -27.66
C GLU A 24 -11.31 3.08 -26.37
N THR A 25 -11.62 2.40 -25.27
CA THR A 25 -11.05 2.71 -23.95
C THR A 25 -9.61 2.24 -23.83
N SER A 26 -9.22 1.12 -24.46
CA SER A 26 -7.82 0.71 -24.50
C SER A 26 -7.52 -0.29 -25.62
N PRO A 27 -6.35 -0.18 -26.30
CA PRO A 27 -5.91 -1.15 -27.31
C PRO A 27 -5.73 -2.57 -26.76
N HIS A 28 -5.61 -2.74 -25.43
CA HIS A 28 -5.58 -4.07 -24.80
C HIS A 28 -6.86 -4.87 -25.03
N PHE A 29 -7.98 -4.20 -25.31
CA PHE A 29 -9.26 -4.83 -25.57
C PHE A 29 -9.46 -5.26 -27.03
N LYS A 30 -8.55 -4.93 -27.97
CA LYS A 30 -8.66 -5.32 -29.39
C LYS A 30 -8.89 -6.82 -29.59
N LYS A 31 -8.31 -7.67 -28.71
CA LYS A 31 -8.50 -9.13 -28.77
C LYS A 31 -9.97 -9.57 -28.60
N LEU A 32 -10.83 -8.72 -28.05
CA LEU A 32 -12.27 -8.97 -27.91
C LEU A 32 -13.03 -8.86 -29.25
N GLU A 33 -12.47 -8.22 -30.28
CA GLU A 33 -13.07 -8.20 -31.62
C GLU A 33 -13.20 -9.62 -32.18
N ASN A 34 -12.18 -10.45 -31.96
CA ASN A 34 -12.20 -11.84 -32.38
C ASN A 34 -13.20 -12.66 -31.52
N LYS A 35 -14.23 -13.21 -32.17
CA LYS A 35 -15.33 -13.97 -31.52
C LYS A 35 -14.84 -15.14 -30.65
N PHE A 36 -13.79 -15.84 -31.07
CA PHE A 36 -13.25 -16.99 -30.34
C PHE A 36 -12.44 -16.54 -29.12
N LEU A 37 -11.55 -15.56 -29.29
CA LEU A 37 -10.76 -15.00 -28.19
C LEU A 37 -11.65 -14.30 -27.16
N ARG A 38 -12.69 -13.58 -27.60
CA ARG A 38 -13.71 -12.99 -26.75
C ARG A 38 -14.37 -14.02 -25.85
N LYS A 39 -14.83 -15.16 -26.39
CA LYS A 39 -15.43 -16.23 -25.58
C LYS A 39 -14.45 -16.81 -24.55
N ALA A 40 -13.19 -16.98 -24.93
CA ALA A 40 -12.16 -17.59 -24.09
C ALA A 40 -11.63 -16.65 -23.00
N LEU A 41 -11.49 -15.36 -23.27
CA LEU A 41 -10.89 -14.37 -22.38
C LEU A 41 -11.95 -13.69 -21.50
N ALA A 42 -13.06 -13.26 -22.10
CA ALA A 42 -14.07 -12.47 -21.40
C ALA A 42 -14.82 -13.25 -20.31
N SER A 43 -14.87 -14.58 -20.41
CA SER A 43 -15.55 -15.45 -19.43
C SER A 43 -14.78 -15.63 -18.11
N ARG A 44 -13.50 -15.24 -18.10
CA ARG A 44 -12.58 -15.48 -16.99
C ARG A 44 -12.34 -14.25 -16.11
N VAL A 45 -12.74 -13.06 -16.57
CA VAL A 45 -12.43 -11.80 -15.88
C VAL A 45 -13.67 -10.95 -15.64
N THR A 46 -13.67 -10.24 -14.51
CA THR A 46 -14.66 -9.19 -14.21
C THR A 46 -14.31 -7.86 -14.87
N ILE A 47 -15.22 -6.89 -14.88
CA ILE A 47 -14.94 -5.53 -15.35
C ILE A 47 -13.77 -4.90 -14.59
N GLN A 48 -13.73 -5.07 -13.25
CA GLN A 48 -12.62 -4.59 -12.42
C GLN A 48 -11.27 -5.18 -12.86
N GLN A 49 -11.22 -6.49 -13.05
CA GLN A 49 -10.01 -7.18 -13.45
C GLN A 49 -9.59 -6.80 -14.87
N ALA A 50 -10.56 -6.65 -15.78
CA ALA A 50 -10.33 -6.20 -17.15
C ALA A 50 -9.76 -4.78 -17.18
N ALA A 51 -10.28 -3.86 -16.35
CA ALA A 51 -9.77 -2.50 -16.22
C ALA A 51 -8.32 -2.49 -15.72
N THR A 52 -8.06 -3.29 -14.67
CA THR A 52 -6.73 -3.48 -14.07
C THR A 52 -5.72 -4.02 -15.09
N ILE A 53 -6.10 -5.03 -15.88
CA ILE A 53 -5.25 -5.65 -16.91
C ILE A 53 -4.99 -4.69 -18.08
N ALA A 54 -5.97 -3.88 -18.45
CA ALA A 54 -5.88 -2.96 -19.58
C ALA A 54 -5.27 -1.59 -19.22
N GLY A 55 -4.95 -1.37 -17.93
CA GLY A 55 -4.40 -0.11 -17.43
C GLY A 55 -5.38 1.07 -17.52
N VAL A 56 -6.68 0.81 -17.41
CA VAL A 56 -7.74 1.83 -17.51
C VAL A 56 -8.40 2.07 -16.17
N GLU A 57 -8.81 3.31 -15.92
CA GLU A 57 -9.51 3.67 -14.69
C GLU A 57 -10.90 3.00 -14.67
N LEU A 58 -11.23 2.37 -13.55
CA LEU A 58 -12.42 1.52 -13.43
C LEU A 58 -13.71 2.34 -13.53
N ASN A 59 -13.78 3.48 -12.86
CA ASN A 59 -14.98 4.31 -12.83
C ASN A 59 -15.23 4.96 -14.20
N GLU A 60 -14.18 5.37 -14.92
CA GLU A 60 -14.24 5.86 -16.29
C GLU A 60 -14.76 4.77 -17.24
N LEU A 61 -14.25 3.54 -17.14
CA LEU A 61 -14.73 2.42 -17.92
C LEU A 61 -16.20 2.12 -17.60
N LEU A 62 -16.58 2.07 -16.33
CA LEU A 62 -17.97 1.84 -15.91
C LEU A 62 -18.91 2.96 -16.37
N TYR A 63 -18.48 4.22 -16.31
CA TYR A 63 -19.22 5.36 -16.82
C TYR A 63 -19.47 5.22 -18.32
N LYS A 64 -18.41 5.01 -19.12
CA LYS A 64 -18.52 4.86 -20.57
C LYS A 64 -19.42 3.68 -20.95
N LEU A 65 -19.28 2.54 -20.25
CA LEU A 65 -20.09 1.35 -20.47
C LEU A 65 -21.57 1.59 -20.14
N ASN A 66 -21.87 2.20 -18.99
CA ASN A 66 -23.25 2.46 -18.58
C ASN A 66 -23.93 3.54 -19.40
N LYS A 67 -23.18 4.60 -19.79
CA LYS A 67 -23.63 5.65 -20.71
C LYS A 67 -23.97 5.11 -22.09
N LYS A 68 -23.23 4.11 -22.57
CA LYS A 68 -23.54 3.45 -23.85
C LYS A 68 -24.88 2.72 -23.82
N ILE A 69 -25.28 2.17 -22.67
CA ILE A 69 -26.54 1.42 -22.51
C ILE A 69 -27.71 2.36 -22.15
N HIS A 70 -27.46 3.41 -21.38
CA HIS A 70 -28.48 4.36 -20.94
C HIS A 70 -27.99 5.77 -21.27
N ASN A 71 -28.62 6.40 -22.26
CA ASN A 71 -28.19 7.70 -22.79
C ASN A 71 -28.22 8.82 -21.73
N ASP A 72 -29.09 8.67 -20.72
CA ASP A 72 -29.26 9.59 -19.59
C ASP A 72 -28.43 9.18 -18.35
N TYR A 73 -27.47 8.26 -18.49
CA TYR A 73 -26.58 7.87 -17.39
C TYR A 73 -25.65 9.05 -17.05
N GLN A 74 -26.06 9.80 -16.04
CA GLN A 74 -25.23 10.80 -15.39
C GLN A 74 -24.08 10.10 -14.68
N GLU A 75 -22.91 10.73 -14.66
CA GLU A 75 -21.82 10.31 -13.81
C GLU A 75 -22.35 10.29 -12.37
N ILE A 76 -22.57 9.09 -11.82
CA ILE A 76 -22.90 8.99 -10.41
C ILE A 76 -21.65 9.50 -9.73
N ASN A 77 -21.74 10.67 -9.10
CA ASN A 77 -20.83 11.10 -8.05
C ASN A 77 -21.02 10.12 -6.87
N SER A 78 -20.72 8.84 -7.10
CA SER A 78 -20.50 7.85 -6.05
C SER A 78 -19.18 8.28 -5.46
N ASP A 79 -19.30 9.10 -4.42
CA ASP A 79 -18.26 9.50 -3.50
C ASP A 79 -16.83 9.40 -4.08
N LYS A 80 -16.31 10.56 -4.47
CA LYS A 80 -14.86 10.82 -4.48
C LYS A 80 -14.18 10.65 -3.09
N ASN A 81 -14.86 9.97 -2.15
CA ASN A 81 -14.38 9.46 -0.89
C ASN A 81 -14.56 7.94 -0.97
N GLU A 82 -13.62 7.18 -1.51
CA GLU A 82 -12.54 6.58 -0.74
C GLU A 82 -11.55 5.99 -1.74
N LEU A 83 -10.37 6.63 -1.87
CA LEU A 83 -9.08 6.12 -2.39
C LEU A 83 -8.34 7.13 -3.28
N SER A 84 -8.98 8.22 -3.72
CA SER A 84 -8.25 9.45 -4.03
C SER A 84 -7.88 10.15 -2.71
N ASN A 85 -6.98 9.54 -1.94
CA ASN A 85 -6.12 10.38 -1.12
C ASN A 85 -5.33 11.19 -2.14
N GLU A 86 -5.75 12.42 -2.42
CA GLU A 86 -4.81 13.49 -2.72
C GLU A 86 -3.86 13.57 -1.52
N ARG A 87 -2.94 12.61 -1.41
CA ARG A 87 -1.84 12.68 -0.47
C ARG A 87 -1.10 13.91 -0.94
N LYS A 88 -1.16 15.00 -0.18
CA LYS A 88 -0.26 16.12 -0.38
C LYS A 88 1.15 15.54 -0.44
N LYS A 89 1.95 15.99 -1.41
CA LYS A 89 3.36 15.60 -1.52
C LYS A 89 3.97 15.75 -0.12
N PRO A 90 4.51 14.68 0.49
CA PRO A 90 5.07 14.81 1.82
C PRO A 90 6.17 15.88 1.80
N GLU A 91 6.16 16.83 2.73
CA GLU A 91 7.14 17.94 2.72
C GLU A 91 8.58 17.43 2.80
N TRP A 92 8.80 16.30 3.47
CA TRP A 92 10.10 15.64 3.52
C TRP A 92 10.55 15.12 2.15
N LEU A 93 9.62 14.72 1.28
CA LEU A 93 9.92 14.27 -0.08
C LEU A 93 10.32 15.45 -0.99
N GLU A 94 9.97 16.69 -0.64
CA GLU A 94 10.50 17.88 -1.30
C GLU A 94 11.92 18.24 -0.86
N LYS A 95 12.27 17.85 0.38
CA LYS A 95 13.55 18.17 1.03
C LYS A 95 14.57 17.03 0.96
N ILE A 96 14.18 15.86 0.44
CA ILE A 96 15.06 14.70 0.35
C ILE A 96 16.22 15.00 -0.59
N SER A 97 17.42 14.59 -0.19
CA SER A 97 18.62 14.71 -1.01
C SER A 97 18.50 13.84 -2.28
N GLU A 98 18.91 14.37 -3.44
CA GLU A 98 18.76 13.71 -4.73
C GLU A 98 19.46 12.34 -4.79
N ASP A 99 20.54 12.14 -4.04
CA ASP A 99 21.29 10.88 -3.93
C ASP A 99 20.49 9.75 -3.26
N LYS A 100 19.44 10.10 -2.51
CA LYS A 100 18.51 9.15 -1.90
C LYS A 100 17.35 8.76 -2.83
N ILE A 101 17.18 9.45 -3.96
CA ILE A 101 16.19 9.13 -4.97
C ILE A 101 16.80 8.17 -5.99
N ILE A 102 16.35 6.93 -5.94
CA ILE A 102 16.77 5.90 -6.88
C ILE A 102 15.77 5.86 -8.03
N GLU A 103 16.18 6.36 -9.20
CA GLU A 103 15.35 6.34 -10.39
C GLU A 103 15.30 4.94 -11.05
N LEU A 104 14.10 4.58 -11.54
CA LEU A 104 13.89 3.46 -12.44
C LEU A 104 12.89 3.86 -13.54
N ASP A 105 13.37 4.06 -14.76
CA ASP A 105 12.51 4.26 -15.92
C ASP A 105 12.17 2.92 -16.58
N VAL A 106 10.90 2.53 -16.54
CA VAL A 106 10.44 1.26 -17.12
C VAL A 106 9.83 1.42 -18.51
N ARG A 107 9.72 2.66 -19.02
CA ARG A 107 9.20 2.93 -20.36
C ARG A 107 9.98 2.22 -21.47
N PRO A 108 11.33 2.14 -21.45
CA PRO A 108 12.07 1.36 -22.44
C PRO A 108 11.75 -0.15 -22.40
N ILE A 109 11.52 -0.70 -21.20
CA ILE A 109 11.15 -2.11 -21.00
C ILE A 109 9.78 -2.38 -21.61
N LEU A 110 8.81 -1.49 -21.32
CA LEU A 110 7.46 -1.56 -21.86
C LEU A 110 7.42 -1.37 -23.38
N ASN A 111 8.24 -0.46 -23.94
CA ASN A 111 8.39 -0.29 -25.38
C ASN A 111 8.92 -1.55 -26.08
N SER A 112 9.70 -2.37 -25.38
CA SER A 112 10.16 -3.68 -25.88
C SER A 112 9.10 -4.79 -25.77
N GLY A 113 7.91 -4.49 -25.25
CA GLY A 113 6.82 -5.45 -25.03
C GLY A 113 7.03 -6.38 -23.83
N ARG A 114 8.00 -6.07 -22.96
CA ARG A 114 8.34 -6.88 -21.78
C ARG A 114 7.71 -6.28 -20.52
N ASP A 115 7.38 -7.14 -19.56
CA ASP A 115 6.85 -6.73 -18.26
C ASP A 115 8.01 -6.32 -17.31
N PRO A 116 8.00 -5.10 -16.75
CA PRO A 116 9.05 -4.59 -15.85
C PRO A 116 8.90 -5.05 -14.39
N PHE A 117 7.88 -5.83 -14.04
CA PHE A 117 7.57 -6.18 -12.65
C PHE A 117 8.76 -6.77 -11.90
N LEU A 118 9.48 -7.72 -12.51
CA LEU A 118 10.65 -8.34 -11.87
C LEU A 118 11.81 -7.35 -11.68
N ASP A 119 12.02 -6.44 -12.64
CA ASP A 119 13.02 -5.39 -12.55
C ASP A 119 12.71 -4.42 -11.39
N ILE A 120 11.43 -4.04 -11.26
CA ILE A 120 10.93 -3.21 -10.16
C ILE A 120 11.15 -3.92 -8.82
N MET A 121 10.75 -5.19 -8.71
CA MET A 121 10.90 -5.96 -7.47
C MET A 121 12.34 -6.16 -7.05
N LYS A 122 13.26 -6.34 -8.01
CA LYS A 122 14.70 -6.37 -7.75
C LYS A 122 15.18 -5.04 -7.20
N LYS A 123 14.80 -3.93 -7.85
CA LYS A 123 15.17 -2.58 -7.42
C LYS A 123 14.65 -2.27 -6.02
N VAL A 124 13.41 -2.65 -5.72
CA VAL A 124 12.79 -2.50 -4.39
C VAL A 124 13.55 -3.30 -3.31
N LYS A 125 14.02 -4.50 -3.64
CA LYS A 125 14.82 -5.32 -2.72
C LYS A 125 16.17 -4.68 -2.38
N ASP A 126 16.76 -3.98 -3.35
CA ASP A 126 18.08 -3.35 -3.22
C ASP A 126 18.00 -1.94 -2.59
N LEU A 127 16.80 -1.40 -2.36
CA LEU A 127 16.61 -0.09 -1.69
C LEU A 127 17.01 -0.18 -0.21
N LYS A 128 17.78 0.82 0.23
CA LYS A 128 18.00 1.09 1.65
C LYS A 128 16.76 1.74 2.28
N ASP A 129 16.69 1.73 3.60
CA ASP A 129 15.53 2.22 4.34
C ASP A 129 15.31 3.74 4.23
N ASP A 130 16.38 4.49 3.97
CA ASP A 130 16.35 5.94 3.75
C ASP A 130 16.24 6.34 2.28
N GLN A 131 16.08 5.37 1.38
CA GLN A 131 16.00 5.59 -0.06
C GLN A 131 14.57 5.51 -0.58
N VAL A 132 14.30 6.31 -1.60
CA VAL A 132 13.01 6.38 -2.29
C VAL A 132 13.19 5.88 -3.71
N LEU A 133 12.30 5.00 -4.17
CA LEU A 133 12.26 4.61 -5.57
C LEU A 133 11.40 5.60 -6.36
N MET A 134 11.97 6.28 -7.34
CA MET A 134 11.21 7.04 -8.33
C MET A 134 11.03 6.20 -9.60
N LEU A 135 9.83 5.65 -9.76
CA LEU A 135 9.43 4.88 -10.93
C LEU A 135 8.85 5.81 -12.00
N ILE A 136 9.38 5.73 -13.23
CA ILE A 136 8.82 6.43 -14.38
C ILE A 136 8.08 5.43 -15.27
N ASN A 137 6.78 5.66 -15.47
CA ASN A 137 5.90 4.78 -16.24
C ASN A 137 5.02 5.57 -17.23
N PHE A 138 4.48 4.93 -18.26
CA PHE A 138 3.52 5.55 -19.19
C PHE A 138 2.12 5.69 -18.61
N PHE A 139 1.75 4.80 -17.69
CA PHE A 139 0.43 4.74 -17.06
C PHE A 139 0.60 4.63 -15.54
N GLU A 140 -0.47 4.90 -14.81
CA GLU A 140 -0.46 4.79 -13.37
C GLU A 140 -0.40 3.31 -12.93
N PRO A 141 0.63 2.89 -12.17
CA PRO A 141 0.81 1.49 -11.81
C PRO A 141 -0.02 1.12 -10.58
N VAL A 142 -1.34 1.31 -10.62
CA VAL A 142 -2.27 1.02 -9.51
C VAL A 142 -2.09 -0.37 -8.91
N PRO A 143 -1.90 -1.46 -9.69
CA PRO A 143 -1.67 -2.80 -9.11
C PRO A 143 -0.40 -2.86 -8.24
N LEU A 144 0.62 -2.07 -8.59
CA LEU A 144 1.90 -2.03 -7.89
C LEU A 144 1.77 -1.40 -6.50
N TYR A 145 0.84 -0.45 -6.32
CA TYR A 145 0.56 0.16 -5.02
C TYR A 145 0.13 -0.90 -3.99
N THR A 146 -0.73 -1.83 -4.40
CA THR A 146 -1.16 -2.93 -3.53
C THR A 146 -0.02 -3.90 -3.23
N VAL A 147 0.79 -4.24 -4.24
CA VAL A 147 1.92 -5.17 -4.08
C VAL A 147 2.99 -4.61 -3.14
N LEU A 148 3.39 -3.35 -3.36
CA LEU A 148 4.41 -2.68 -2.55
C LEU A 148 3.86 -2.22 -1.21
N GLY A 149 2.57 -1.88 -1.12
CA GLY A 149 1.85 -1.62 0.13
C GLY A 149 1.91 -2.80 1.11
N LYS A 150 1.68 -4.02 0.62
CA LYS A 150 1.86 -5.26 1.43
C LYS A 150 3.30 -5.49 1.88
N LYS A 151 4.27 -4.79 1.28
CA LYS A 151 5.70 -4.82 1.62
C LYS A 151 6.14 -3.61 2.45
N GLY A 152 5.19 -2.82 2.95
CA GLY A 152 5.44 -1.68 3.82
C GLY A 152 5.81 -0.40 3.09
N PHE A 153 5.49 -0.28 1.79
CA PHE A 153 5.72 0.96 1.04
C PHE A 153 4.43 1.78 0.89
N GLU A 154 4.56 3.08 1.06
CA GLU A 154 3.63 4.08 0.58
C GLU A 154 4.08 4.64 -0.77
N HIS A 155 3.21 5.43 -1.38
CA HIS A 155 3.52 6.07 -2.65
C HIS A 155 2.97 7.49 -2.72
N TYR A 156 3.62 8.28 -3.57
CA TYR A 156 3.12 9.57 -4.06
C TYR A 156 3.30 9.62 -5.57
N THR A 157 2.28 10.08 -6.28
CA THR A 157 2.25 10.04 -7.75
C THR A 157 2.10 11.44 -8.32
N ILE A 158 2.96 11.77 -9.27
CA ILE A 158 2.87 12.98 -10.09
C ILE A 158 2.51 12.52 -11.51
N LYS A 159 1.39 13.03 -12.02
CA LYS A 159 1.01 12.89 -13.42
C LYS A 159 1.60 14.06 -14.21
N GLU A 160 2.42 13.74 -15.20
CA GLU A 160 2.91 14.67 -16.22
C GLU A 160 2.27 14.30 -17.58
N GLU A 161 2.36 15.18 -18.60
CA GLU A 161 1.62 15.02 -19.88
C GLU A 161 1.72 13.63 -20.51
N ASN A 162 2.91 13.00 -20.47
CA ASN A 162 3.18 11.73 -21.15
C ASN A 162 3.81 10.66 -20.24
N LYS A 163 3.80 10.87 -18.92
CA LYS A 163 4.38 9.92 -17.96
C LYS A 163 3.85 10.13 -16.56
N PHE A 164 3.96 9.08 -15.76
CA PHE A 164 3.75 9.08 -14.33
C PHE A 164 5.11 8.96 -13.65
N LYS A 165 5.36 9.84 -12.68
CA LYS A 165 6.45 9.68 -11.70
C LYS A 165 5.83 9.20 -10.40
N VAL A 166 6.16 7.98 -10.01
CA VAL A 166 5.66 7.37 -8.78
C VAL A 166 6.82 7.22 -7.82
N TYR A 167 6.74 7.90 -6.69
CA TYR A 167 7.69 7.78 -5.60
C TYR A 167 7.18 6.69 -4.66
N PHE A 168 7.89 5.58 -4.53
CA PHE A 168 7.66 4.59 -3.49
C PHE A 168 8.65 4.80 -2.36
N PHE A 169 8.12 4.96 -1.17
CA PHE A 169 8.89 5.16 0.06
C PHE A 169 8.33 4.25 1.13
N ARG A 170 9.15 3.82 2.08
CA ARG A 170 8.63 3.02 3.19
C ARG A 170 7.59 3.86 3.94
N LYS A 171 6.45 3.24 4.27
CA LYS A 171 5.46 3.85 5.14
C LYS A 171 6.20 4.29 6.39
N GLU A 172 6.07 5.56 6.76
CA GLU A 172 6.29 5.93 8.15
C GLU A 172 5.27 5.14 8.97
N THR A 173 5.63 3.92 9.37
CA THR A 173 5.18 3.40 10.64
C THR A 173 5.49 4.48 11.65
N GLU A 174 4.70 4.62 12.71
CA GLU A 174 5.08 5.49 13.85
C GLU A 174 6.51 5.16 14.37
N THR A 175 7.06 4.00 13.98
CA THR A 175 8.47 3.57 14.01
C THR A 175 9.49 4.36 13.16
N GLN A 176 9.10 5.23 12.22
CA GLN A 176 10.02 6.02 11.38
C GLN A 176 9.90 7.54 11.57
N LYS A 177 8.88 8.03 12.30
CA LYS A 177 8.94 9.39 12.88
C LYS A 177 10.10 9.56 13.88
N SER A 178 10.71 8.46 14.31
CA SER A 178 11.87 8.40 15.21
C SER A 178 13.22 8.10 14.52
N LEU A 179 13.30 8.20 13.19
CA LEU A 179 14.60 8.09 12.49
C LEU A 179 15.25 9.45 12.20
N ASP A 180 14.48 10.54 12.20
CA ASP A 180 14.99 11.92 12.15
C ASP A 180 14.94 12.66 13.49
N SER A 181 14.35 12.07 14.54
CA SER A 181 14.86 12.32 15.88
C SER A 181 15.94 11.27 16.13
N HIS A 182 17.16 11.70 16.45
CA HIS A 182 18.02 10.89 17.29
C HIS A 182 17.30 10.69 18.62
N GLN A 183 16.34 9.76 18.64
CA GLN A 183 15.89 9.15 19.86
C GLN A 183 16.18 7.65 19.77
N SER A 184 17.47 7.32 19.90
CA SER A 184 17.91 5.99 20.34
C SER A 184 17.01 5.43 21.45
N ILE A 185 16.88 4.11 21.55
CA ILE A 185 16.19 3.47 22.69
C ILE A 185 16.69 4.07 24.01
N ASP A 186 17.99 4.37 24.11
CA ASP A 186 18.60 5.02 25.27
C ASP A 186 18.01 6.41 25.58
N SER A 187 17.69 7.19 24.55
CA SER A 187 17.07 8.52 24.70
C SER A 187 15.57 8.45 25.02
N ILE A 188 14.80 7.54 24.41
CA ILE A 188 13.40 7.31 24.86
C ILE A 188 13.43 6.82 26.30
N GLN A 189 14.33 5.89 26.62
CA GLN A 189 14.53 5.37 27.96
C GLN A 189 14.94 6.45 28.96
N SER A 190 15.70 7.46 28.53
CA SER A 190 16.11 8.60 29.38
C SER A 190 14.99 9.59 29.69
N GLU A 191 13.89 9.58 28.93
CA GLU A 191 12.72 10.43 29.18
C GLU A 191 11.82 9.91 30.31
N PHE A 192 12.00 8.65 30.70
CA PHE A 192 11.21 8.02 31.76
C PHE A 192 12.06 7.85 33.02
N SER A 193 11.49 8.24 34.15
CA SER A 193 12.13 8.10 35.47
C SER A 193 12.34 6.64 35.87
N LYS A 194 11.54 5.72 35.28
CA LYS A 194 11.59 4.29 35.58
C LYS A 194 11.42 3.47 34.30
N VAL A 195 12.19 2.39 34.21
CA VAL A 195 12.14 1.45 33.09
C VAL A 195 11.94 0.06 33.66
N ILE A 196 10.87 -0.61 33.21
CA ILE A 196 10.57 -2.00 33.53
C ILE A 196 10.99 -2.83 32.32
N GLU A 197 11.97 -3.71 32.48
CA GLU A 197 12.42 -4.60 31.40
C GLU A 197 11.77 -5.97 31.56
N LEU A 198 11.22 -6.51 30.47
CA LEU A 198 10.48 -7.76 30.44
C LEU A 198 10.89 -8.63 29.26
N ASP A 199 11.53 -9.76 29.52
CA ASP A 199 11.84 -10.76 28.49
C ASP A 199 10.76 -11.83 28.39
N VAL A 200 10.21 -11.99 27.18
CA VAL A 200 9.18 -12.98 26.84
C VAL A 200 9.57 -13.86 25.65
N ARG A 201 10.84 -13.81 25.19
CA ARG A 201 11.29 -14.53 23.99
C ARG A 201 11.09 -16.04 24.10
N GLU A 202 11.34 -16.60 25.27
CA GLU A 202 11.28 -18.04 25.54
C GLU A 202 9.88 -18.53 25.95
N LEU A 203 8.89 -17.64 26.05
CA LEU A 203 7.55 -18.02 26.53
C LEU A 203 6.68 -18.54 25.36
N PRO A 204 5.98 -19.68 25.54
CA PRO A 204 5.07 -20.19 24.53
C PRO A 204 3.80 -19.33 24.43
N PRO A 205 3.18 -19.20 23.24
CA PRO A 205 1.88 -18.54 23.12
C PRO A 205 0.80 -19.23 23.98
N PRO A 206 -0.06 -18.50 24.71
CA PRO A 206 -0.26 -17.03 24.73
C PRO A 206 0.49 -16.28 25.84
N GLU A 207 1.42 -16.93 26.56
CA GLU A 207 2.06 -16.40 27.77
C GLU A 207 2.76 -15.04 27.59
N PRO A 208 3.49 -14.75 26.48
CA PRO A 208 4.05 -13.41 26.24
C PRO A 208 3.00 -12.31 26.39
N MET A 209 1.83 -12.51 25.81
CA MET A 209 0.76 -11.52 25.81
C MET A 209 0.20 -11.31 27.21
N ILE A 210 -0.06 -12.40 27.95
CA ILE A 210 -0.60 -12.33 29.32
C ILE A 210 0.37 -11.55 30.21
N LYS A 211 1.65 -11.92 30.19
CA LYS A 211 2.67 -11.32 31.04
C LYS A 211 2.89 -9.83 30.73
N ILE A 212 2.86 -9.45 29.45
CA ILE A 212 2.94 -8.04 29.06
C ILE A 212 1.73 -7.27 29.59
N LEU A 213 0.51 -7.77 29.38
CA LEU A 213 -0.73 -7.10 29.82
C LEU A 213 -0.81 -6.95 31.34
N GLU A 214 -0.37 -7.95 32.11
CA GLU A 214 -0.28 -7.87 33.57
C GLU A 214 0.71 -6.78 34.02
N THR A 215 1.86 -6.68 33.32
CA THR A 215 2.92 -5.71 33.64
C THR A 215 2.47 -4.27 33.34
N LEU A 216 1.55 -4.05 32.41
CA LEU A 216 1.01 -2.71 32.12
C LEU A 216 0.40 -2.02 33.33
N SER A 217 -0.12 -2.76 34.31
CA SER A 217 -0.64 -2.19 35.56
C SER A 217 0.39 -1.37 36.35
N GLN A 218 1.68 -1.58 36.08
CA GLN A 218 2.81 -0.90 36.72
C GLN A 218 3.38 0.24 35.86
N VAL A 219 2.80 0.51 34.69
CA VAL A 219 3.27 1.49 33.71
C VAL A 219 2.45 2.77 33.84
N ASP A 220 3.01 3.79 34.49
CA ASP A 220 2.43 5.13 34.60
C ASP A 220 3.03 6.10 33.57
N GLU A 221 2.72 7.40 33.68
CA GLU A 221 3.16 8.45 32.73
C GLU A 221 4.69 8.67 32.72
N ASN A 222 5.38 8.19 33.75
CA ASN A 222 6.83 8.32 33.95
C ASN A 222 7.54 6.96 33.92
N THR A 223 6.83 5.89 33.55
CA THR A 223 7.36 4.54 33.45
C THR A 223 7.31 4.02 32.03
N LEU A 224 8.41 3.43 31.57
CA LEU A 224 8.53 2.77 30.27
C LEU A 224 8.59 1.25 30.48
N LEU A 225 7.84 0.49 29.70
CA LEU A 225 7.98 -0.97 29.63
C LEU A 225 8.77 -1.36 28.38
N LEU A 226 9.96 -1.92 28.57
CA LEU A 226 10.80 -2.46 27.50
C LEU A 226 10.62 -3.98 27.43
N VAL A 227 10.00 -4.46 26.34
CA VAL A 227 9.71 -5.88 26.12
C VAL A 227 10.66 -6.47 25.10
N HIS A 228 11.25 -7.63 25.42
CA HIS A 228 12.07 -8.41 24.50
C HIS A 228 11.23 -9.56 23.95
N HIS A 229 11.01 -9.58 22.64
CA HIS A 229 10.10 -10.52 21.98
C HIS A 229 10.79 -11.21 20.79
N HIS A 230 10.50 -12.50 20.53
CA HIS A 230 11.20 -13.27 19.48
C HIS A 230 10.66 -13.00 18.06
N ARG A 231 9.54 -12.29 17.97
CA ARG A 231 8.84 -11.91 16.73
C ARG A 231 8.02 -10.65 16.96
N GLU A 232 7.46 -10.05 15.94
CA GLU A 232 6.58 -8.89 16.13
C GLU A 232 5.22 -9.28 16.72
N PRO A 233 4.80 -8.75 17.88
CA PRO A 233 3.54 -9.11 18.53
C PRO A 233 2.35 -8.29 17.99
N LEU A 234 2.01 -8.45 16.70
CA LEU A 234 0.95 -7.65 16.04
C LEU A 234 -0.41 -7.68 16.77
N MET A 235 -0.78 -8.79 17.40
CA MET A 235 -2.04 -8.93 18.13
C MET A 235 -2.07 -8.21 19.49
N LEU A 236 -0.92 -7.77 19.98
CA LEU A 236 -0.80 -7.03 21.24
C LEU A 236 -1.22 -5.57 21.09
N TYR A 237 -0.88 -4.92 19.96
CA TYR A 237 -1.06 -3.48 19.78
C TYR A 237 -2.51 -2.99 19.96
N PRO A 238 -3.53 -3.63 19.36
CA PRO A 238 -4.91 -3.19 19.58
C PRO A 238 -5.33 -3.31 21.05
N LYS A 239 -4.85 -4.33 21.77
CA LYS A 239 -5.21 -4.58 23.17
C LYS A 239 -4.62 -3.55 24.12
N ILE A 240 -3.40 -3.09 23.86
CA ILE A 240 -2.76 -2.08 24.71
C ILE A 240 -3.28 -0.68 24.37
N GLU A 241 -3.63 -0.41 23.11
CA GLU A 241 -4.27 0.83 22.68
C GLU A 241 -5.65 1.02 23.30
N GLU A 242 -6.48 -0.03 23.33
CA GLU A 242 -7.76 -0.06 24.06
C GLU A 242 -7.62 0.31 25.55
N ARG A 243 -6.43 0.12 26.12
CA ARG A 243 -6.10 0.39 27.53
C ARG A 243 -5.40 1.74 27.72
N GLY A 244 -5.26 2.54 26.68
CA GLY A 244 -4.63 3.86 26.73
C GLY A 244 -3.09 3.83 26.70
N TYR A 245 -2.50 2.78 26.15
CA TYR A 245 -1.06 2.67 25.94
C TYR A 245 -0.72 2.74 24.45
N GLU A 246 0.48 3.21 24.15
CA GLU A 246 1.07 3.17 22.82
C GLU A 246 2.35 2.32 22.85
N ALA A 247 2.73 1.77 21.69
CA ALA A 247 3.93 0.96 21.58
C ALA A 247 4.76 1.30 20.36
N ILE A 248 6.08 1.25 20.55
CA ILE A 248 7.08 1.41 19.51
C ILE A 248 7.85 0.10 19.42
N SER A 249 7.77 -0.56 18.27
CA SER A 249 8.45 -1.84 18.03
C SER A 249 9.69 -1.62 17.17
N ASN A 250 10.85 -2.09 17.61
CA ASN A 250 12.09 -2.05 16.87
C ASN A 250 12.59 -3.47 16.60
N LYS A 251 12.78 -3.79 15.31
CA LYS A 251 13.34 -5.07 14.89
C LYS A 251 14.85 -5.04 15.02
N ILE A 252 15.40 -5.86 15.92
CA ILE A 252 16.85 -6.01 16.08
C ILE A 252 17.39 -7.02 15.06
N ASN A 253 16.70 -8.14 14.89
CA ASN A 253 16.97 -9.14 13.84
C ASN A 253 15.71 -10.01 13.61
N ASP A 254 15.80 -11.04 12.76
CA ASP A 254 14.65 -11.88 12.39
C ASP A 254 13.97 -12.59 13.57
N ASN A 255 14.70 -12.87 14.64
CA ASN A 255 14.19 -13.56 15.83
C ASN A 255 14.23 -12.66 17.09
N TYR A 256 14.32 -11.35 16.93
CA TYR A 256 14.41 -10.45 18.08
C TYR A 256 13.87 -9.05 17.78
N TYR A 257 12.90 -8.67 18.59
CA TYR A 257 12.25 -7.38 18.62
C TYR A 257 12.35 -6.79 20.02
N LYS A 258 12.61 -5.49 20.09
CA LYS A 258 12.42 -4.68 21.30
C LYS A 258 11.13 -3.89 21.14
N VAL A 259 10.19 -4.04 22.05
CA VAL A 259 8.92 -3.31 22.04
C VAL A 259 8.87 -2.42 23.26
N LEU A 260 8.90 -1.11 23.04
CA LEU A 260 8.72 -0.08 24.04
C LEU A 260 7.22 0.17 24.20
N ILE A 261 6.69 0.13 25.41
CA ILE A 261 5.28 0.39 25.70
C ILE A 261 5.20 1.49 26.75
N MET A 262 4.41 2.53 26.47
CA MET A 262 4.24 3.70 27.31
C MET A 262 2.78 4.14 27.35
N LYS A 263 2.39 4.91 28.37
CA LYS A 263 1.03 5.42 28.49
C LYS A 263 0.83 6.58 27.52
N LYS A 264 -0.27 6.57 26.76
CA LYS A 264 -0.59 7.60 25.77
C LYS A 264 -0.80 8.94 26.48
N ARG A 265 -0.04 9.97 26.07
CA ARG A 265 -0.22 11.34 26.56
C ARG A 265 -1.36 12.00 25.77
N ASN A 266 -2.40 12.47 26.48
CA ASN A 266 -3.51 13.23 25.89
C ASN A 266 -3.12 14.67 25.57
#